data_AF-A0A916B069-F1
#
_entry.id   AF-A0A916B069-F1
#
_cell.length_a   1.000
_cell.length_b   1.000
_cell.length_c   1.000
_cell.angle_alpha   90.00
_cell.angle_beta   90.00
_cell.angle_gamma   90.00
#
_symmetry.space_group_name_H-M   'P 1'
#
loop_
_entity.id
_entity.type
_entity.pdbx_description
1 polymer ?
#
loop_
_entity_poly.entity_id
_entity_poly.type
_entity_poly.pdbx_seq_one_letter_code
_entity_poly.pdbx_strand_id
1 'polypeptide(L)'
;MTPDLKAAIDLAKSSRKARNLAYLFTNNMAQQITETGFNSARRRLRERCGLEHMHFHNIRGKTLSIAKAKGGIGYAQELGGHENQSQTEAYIRSKSTDKEKPIQ
;
A
#
# COMPACT_ATOMS: atom_id res chain seq x y z
N MET A 1 2.81 -7.87 11.77
CA MET A 1 2.91 -6.42 11.45
C MET A 1 4.38 -6.03 11.45
N THR A 2 4.89 -5.37 10.41
CA THR A 2 6.30 -4.95 10.37
C THR A 2 6.55 -3.77 11.33
N PRO A 3 7.79 -3.59 11.84
CA PRO A 3 8.14 -2.45 12.70
C PRO A 3 7.83 -1.11 12.03
N ASP A 4 8.15 -0.95 10.75
CA ASP A 4 7.91 0.29 9.99
C ASP A 4 6.43 0.62 9.86
N LEU A 5 5.57 -0.39 9.63
CA LEU A 5 4.13 -0.18 9.56
C LEU A 5 3.58 0.23 10.92
N LYS A 6 4.07 -0.38 12.01
CA LYS A 6 3.69 0.01 13.36
C LYS A 6 4.08 1.46 13.65
N ALA A 7 5.31 1.84 13.33
CA ALA A 7 5.80 3.20 13.52
C ALA A 7 4.97 4.23 12.72
N ALA A 8 4.61 3.91 11.47
CA ALA A 8 3.76 4.76 10.65
C ALA A 8 2.35 4.93 11.24
N ILE A 9 1.75 3.86 11.78
CA ILE A 9 0.45 3.91 12.46
C ILE A 9 0.53 4.75 13.73
N ASP A 10 1.57 4.56 14.54
CA ASP A 10 1.78 5.28 15.80
C ASP A 10 2.01 6.78 15.55
N LEU A 11 2.78 7.13 14.51
CA LEU A 11 2.94 8.50 14.06
C LEU A 11 1.60 9.10 13.59
N ALA A 12 0.82 8.36 12.80
CA ALA A 12 -0.48 8.82 12.32
C ALA A 12 -1.51 9.00 13.46
N LYS A 13 -1.40 8.23 14.55
CA LYS A 13 -2.25 8.38 15.75
C LYS A 13 -1.82 9.59 16.58
N SER A 14 -0.52 9.78 16.79
CA SER A 14 0.02 10.86 17.63
C SER A 14 -0.03 12.24 16.96
N SER A 15 0.06 12.32 15.64
CA SER A 15 0.07 13.60 14.90
C SER A 15 -1.30 14.31 14.83
N ARG A 16 -2.32 13.79 15.51
CA ARG A 16 -3.70 14.31 15.41
C ARG A 16 -3.96 15.37 16.47
N LYS A 17 -4.65 16.43 16.05
CA LYS A 17 -5.19 17.44 16.98
C LYS A 17 -6.38 16.91 17.78
N ALA A 18 -7.29 16.16 17.14
CA ALA A 18 -8.43 15.54 17.79
C ALA A 18 -8.11 14.13 18.27
N ARG A 19 -8.48 13.82 19.52
CA ARG A 19 -8.34 12.49 20.12
C ARG A 19 -9.64 11.68 19.91
N ASN A 20 -9.56 10.35 19.97
CA ASN A 20 -10.69 9.41 19.93
C ASN A 20 -11.55 9.41 18.65
N LEU A 21 -10.91 9.51 17.48
CA LEU A 21 -11.62 9.35 16.21
C LEU A 21 -11.90 7.87 15.91
N ALA A 22 -13.08 7.58 15.34
CA ALA A 22 -13.47 6.23 14.92
C ALA A 22 -12.62 5.69 13.76
N TYR A 23 -12.02 6.56 12.95
CA TYR A 23 -11.30 6.19 11.74
C TYR A 23 -9.81 6.57 11.80
N LEU A 24 -8.94 5.72 11.24
CA LEU A 24 -7.52 6.03 11.12
C LEU A 24 -7.26 7.13 10.07
N PHE A 25 -8.02 7.19 8.99
CA PHE A 25 -7.84 8.24 7.99
C PHE A 25 -9.08 9.13 7.96
N THR A 26 -8.89 10.42 8.23
CA THR A 26 -9.97 11.41 8.29
C THR A 26 -9.66 12.64 7.46
N ASN A 27 -10.71 13.37 7.09
CA ASN A 27 -10.58 14.73 6.55
C ASN A 27 -10.35 15.75 7.68
N ASN A 28 -10.24 17.04 7.33
CA ASN A 28 -10.06 18.12 8.30
C ASN A 28 -11.27 18.35 9.21
N MET A 29 -12.43 17.77 8.87
CA MET A 29 -13.66 17.81 9.66
C MET A 29 -13.85 16.55 10.52
N ALA A 30 -12.79 15.74 10.70
CA ALA A 30 -12.81 14.50 11.48
C ALA A 30 -13.73 13.40 10.95
N GLN A 31 -14.20 13.51 9.71
CA GLN A 31 -15.02 12.48 9.06
C GLN A 31 -14.14 11.46 8.34
N GLN A 32 -14.69 10.26 8.07
CA GLN A 32 -14.02 9.25 7.27
C GLN A 32 -13.53 9.83 5.94
N ILE A 33 -12.28 9.56 5.59
CA ILE A 33 -11.76 9.96 4.29
C ILE A 33 -12.50 9.20 3.16
N THR A 34 -12.85 9.91 2.10
CA THR A 34 -13.46 9.32 0.91
C THR A 34 -12.40 8.81 -0.06
N GLU A 35 -12.82 8.02 -1.05
CA GLU A 35 -11.93 7.60 -2.14
C GLU A 35 -11.33 8.80 -2.89
N THR A 36 -12.14 9.82 -3.20
CA THR A 36 -11.68 11.08 -3.80
C THR A 36 -10.65 11.79 -2.91
N GLY A 37 -10.83 11.72 -1.59
CA GLY A 37 -9.86 12.21 -0.61
C GLY A 37 -8.53 11.47 -0.68
N PHE A 38 -8.56 10.13 -0.74
CA PHE A 38 -7.37 9.31 -0.94
C PHE A 38 -6.68 9.59 -2.27
N ASN A 39 -7.43 9.75 -3.36
CA ASN A 39 -6.89 10.10 -4.67
C ASN A 39 -6.19 11.47 -4.65
N SER A 40 -6.76 12.44 -3.94
CA SER A 40 -6.16 13.76 -3.74
C SER A 40 -4.88 13.71 -2.89
N ALA A 41 -4.86 12.87 -1.85
CA ALA A 41 -3.64 12.62 -1.05
C ALA A 41 -2.55 11.94 -1.88
N ARG A 42 -2.90 10.95 -2.70
CA ARG A 42 -1.97 10.28 -3.64
C ARG A 42 -1.38 11.25 -4.64
N ARG A 43 -2.19 12.14 -5.24
CA ARG A 43 -1.71 13.15 -6.19
C ARG A 43 -0.65 14.05 -5.55
N ARG A 44 -0.93 14.57 -4.35
CA ARG A 44 0.04 15.40 -3.60
C ARG A 44 1.31 14.64 -3.25
N LEU A 45 1.20 13.38 -2.86
CA LEU A 45 2.36 12.52 -2.59
C LEU A 45 3.20 12.32 -3.85
N ARG A 46 2.56 12.08 -5.00
CA ARG A 46 3.23 11.95 -6.30
C ARG A 46 4.03 13.21 -6.65
N GLU A 47 3.40 14.37 -6.56
CA GLU A 47 4.04 15.66 -6.83
C GLU A 47 5.24 15.90 -5.92
N ARG A 48 5.07 15.67 -4.60
CA ARG A 48 6.15 15.86 -3.61
C ARG A 48 7.33 14.91 -3.77
N CYS A 49 7.09 13.71 -4.31
CA CYS A 49 8.13 12.69 -4.49
C CYS A 49 8.64 12.58 -5.93
N GLY A 50 8.17 13.43 -6.86
CA GLY A 50 8.55 13.32 -8.27
C GLY A 50 8.11 12.02 -8.94
N LEU A 51 6.95 11.46 -8.55
CA LEU A 51 6.45 10.19 -9.07
C LEU A 51 5.37 10.40 -10.14
N GLU A 52 5.66 9.99 -11.38
CA GLU A 52 4.77 10.20 -12.53
C GLU A 52 3.63 9.17 -12.63
N HIS A 53 3.86 7.91 -12.24
CA HIS A 53 2.89 6.83 -12.49
C HIS A 53 2.66 5.94 -11.26
N MET A 54 2.41 6.54 -10.09
CA MET A 54 2.15 5.80 -8.86
C MET A 54 0.65 5.66 -8.57
N HIS A 55 0.12 4.43 -8.59
CA HIS A 55 -1.25 4.08 -8.20
C HIS A 55 -1.25 3.14 -6.99
N PHE A 56 -2.33 3.10 -6.21
CA PHE A 56 -2.43 2.17 -5.07
C PHE A 56 -2.33 0.70 -5.50
N HIS A 57 -2.84 0.33 -6.68
CA HIS A 57 -2.64 -1.00 -7.26
C HIS A 57 -1.17 -1.32 -7.55
N ASN A 58 -0.30 -0.31 -7.73
CA ASN A 58 1.15 -0.51 -7.91
C ASN A 58 1.80 -0.92 -6.60
N ILE A 59 1.40 -0.28 -5.50
CA ILE A 59 1.83 -0.64 -4.15
C ILE A 59 1.34 -2.06 -3.82
N ARG A 60 0.05 -2.34 -4.02
CA ARG A 60 -0.53 -3.68 -3.78
C ARG A 60 0.18 -4.75 -4.59
N GLY A 61 0.36 -4.55 -5.89
CA GLY A 61 1.06 -5.50 -6.75
C GLY A 61 2.50 -5.77 -6.31
N LYS A 62 3.28 -4.72 -5.97
CA LYS A 62 4.64 -4.91 -5.43
C LYS A 62 4.65 -5.70 -4.12
N THR A 63 3.74 -5.40 -3.19
CA THR A 63 3.63 -6.13 -1.92
C THR A 63 3.29 -7.60 -2.15
N LEU A 64 2.36 -7.90 -3.06
CA LEU A 64 1.98 -9.28 -3.39
C LEU A 64 3.11 -10.04 -4.11
N SER A 65 3.88 -9.37 -4.97
CA SER A 65 5.07 -9.96 -5.57
C SER A 65 6.12 -10.31 -4.51
N ILE A 66 6.35 -9.43 -3.53
CA ILE A 66 7.25 -9.71 -2.40
C ILE A 66 6.73 -10.87 -1.55
N ALA A 67 5.42 -10.92 -1.28
CA ALA A 67 4.79 -12.02 -0.54
C ALA A 67 4.97 -13.35 -1.29
N LYS A 68 4.71 -13.38 -2.61
CA LYS A 68 4.92 -14.57 -3.44
C LYS A 68 6.35 -15.06 -3.37
N ALA A 69 7.33 -14.16 -3.44
CA ALA A 69 8.74 -14.52 -3.33
C ALA A 69 9.12 -15.11 -1.96
N LYS A 70 8.39 -14.75 -0.89
CA LYS A 70 8.65 -15.23 0.48
C LYS A 70 7.96 -16.55 0.81
N GLY A 71 6.74 -16.75 0.33
CA GLY A 71 5.88 -17.86 0.78
C GLY A 71 5.03 -18.51 -0.31
N GLY A 72 5.33 -18.22 -1.58
CA GLY A 72 4.58 -18.75 -2.72
C GLY A 72 3.24 -18.04 -2.97
N ILE A 73 2.51 -18.52 -3.98
CA ILE A 73 1.28 -17.87 -4.46
C ILE A 73 0.13 -17.92 -3.44
N GLY A 74 0.03 -18.99 -2.65
CA GLY A 74 -0.98 -19.13 -1.60
C GLY A 74 -0.84 -18.07 -0.51
N TYR A 75 0.38 -17.83 -0.04
CA TYR A 75 0.65 -16.77 0.93
C TYR A 75 0.33 -15.37 0.38
N ALA A 76 0.62 -15.12 -0.90
CA ALA A 76 0.25 -13.88 -1.56
C ALA A 76 -1.28 -13.73 -1.70
N GLN A 77 -2.00 -14.82 -1.99
CA GLN A 77 -3.46 -14.80 -2.08
C GLN A 77 -4.11 -14.48 -0.74
N GLU A 78 -3.67 -15.16 0.33
CA GLU A 78 -4.17 -14.96 1.69
C GLU A 78 -3.93 -13.51 2.14
N LEU A 79 -2.70 -13.00 1.96
CA LEU A 79 -2.37 -11.61 2.28
C LEU A 79 -3.17 -10.61 1.42
N GLY A 80 -3.46 -10.97 0.18
CA GLY A 80 -4.25 -10.17 -0.74
C GLY A 80 -5.74 -10.19 -0.47
N GLY A 81 -6.25 -11.12 0.35
CA GLY A 81 -7.68 -11.33 0.56
C GLY A 81 -8.44 -11.62 -0.74
N HIS A 82 -7.81 -12.33 -1.68
CA HIS A 82 -8.44 -12.67 -2.96
C HIS A 82 -9.08 -14.05 -2.89
N GLU A 83 -10.32 -14.14 -3.37
CA GLU A 83 -11.04 -15.42 -3.45
C GLU A 83 -10.36 -16.40 -4.41
N ASN A 84 -9.85 -15.89 -5.54
CA ASN A 84 -9.26 -16.69 -6.61
C ASN A 84 -7.79 -16.35 -6.83
N GLN A 85 -6.97 -17.36 -7.11
CA GLN A 85 -5.54 -17.19 -7.43
C GLN A 85 -5.32 -16.33 -8.67
N SER A 86 -6.20 -16.40 -9.67
CA SER A 86 -6.12 -15.58 -10.89
C SER A 86 -6.17 -14.08 -10.61
N GLN A 87 -6.90 -13.64 -9.57
CA GLN A 87 -6.90 -12.23 -9.14
C GLN A 87 -5.52 -11.84 -8.60
N THR A 88 -4.90 -12.70 -7.78
CA THR A 88 -3.54 -12.50 -7.27
C THR A 88 -2.51 -12.46 -8.40
N GLU A 89 -2.63 -13.35 -9.37
CA GLU A 89 -1.75 -13.39 -10.54
C GLU A 89 -1.86 -12.12 -11.39
N ALA A 90 -3.05 -11.58 -11.58
CA ALA A 90 -3.25 -10.30 -12.30
C ALA A 90 -2.49 -9.14 -11.63
N TYR A 91 -2.35 -9.14 -10.30
CA TYR A 91 -1.55 -8.15 -9.57
C TYR A 91 -0.04 -8.34 -9.70
N ILE A 92 0.42 -9.58 -9.89
CA ILE A 92 1.85 -9.95 -9.86
C ILE A 92 2.45 -9.94 -11.27
N ARG A 93 1.70 -10.36 -12.29
CA ARG A 93 2.17 -10.64 -13.66
C ARG A 93 2.93 -9.50 -14.33
N SER A 94 2.65 -8.25 -13.98
CA SER A 94 3.33 -7.05 -14.55
C SER A 94 4.33 -6.39 -13.60
N LYS A 95 4.55 -6.96 -12.40
CA LYS A 95 5.24 -6.30 -11.29
C LYS A 95 6.33 -7.15 -10.63
N SER A 96 6.58 -8.36 -11.14
CA SER A 96 7.84 -9.07 -10.94
C SER A 96 8.92 -8.39 -11.78
N THR A 97 9.67 -7.48 -11.17
CA THR A 97 10.97 -7.06 -11.71
C THR A 97 11.99 -8.03 -11.16
N ASP A 98 12.69 -8.75 -12.03
CA ASP A 98 13.84 -9.52 -11.59
C ASP A 98 14.87 -8.57 -10.97
N LYS A 99 15.38 -8.94 -9.79
CA LYS A 99 16.52 -8.24 -9.20
C LYS A 99 17.75 -8.67 -9.99
N GLU A 100 18.06 -7.96 -11.06
CA GLU A 100 19.33 -8.13 -11.74
C GLU A 100 20.46 -7.65 -10.83
N LYS A 101 21.47 -8.50 -10.63
CA LYS A 101 22.70 -8.10 -9.98
C LYS A 101 23.54 -7.28 -10.97
N PRO A 102 24.24 -6.22 -10.54
CA PRO A 102 25.17 -5.53 -11.41
C PRO A 102 26.22 -6.53 -11.91
N ILE A 103 26.58 -6.42 -13.18
CA ILE A 103 27.68 -7.16 -13.79
C ILE A 103 28.95 -6.77 -13.01
N GLN A 104 29.60 -7.75 -12.39
CA GLN A 104 30.87 -7.56 -11.68
C GLN A 104 32.03 -7.42 -12.66
#